data_AF-A0A1X1ZQS0-F1
#
_entry.id   AF-A0A1X1ZQS0-F1
#
_cell.length_a   1.000
_cell.length_b   1.000
_cell.length_c   1.000
_cell.angle_alpha   90.00
_cell.angle_beta   90.00
_cell.angle_gamma   90.00
#
_symmetry.space_group_name_H-M   'P 1'
#
loop_
_entity.id
_entity.type
_entity.pdbx_description
1 polymer ?
#
loop_
_entity_poly.entity_id
_entity_poly.type
_entity_poly.pdbx_seq_one_letter_code
_entity_poly.pdbx_strand_id
1 'polypeptide(L)'
;MAKPPLSMNPTGWFQVAWSDEIGIGDVHTMKYFGREMVAWRAESGQLTVMNAYCEHLGAHLGFGGTVCGEVLQCPFHGWQWNAQGRNVCIPYQDKPNRGRRITTYPVIERNESVYIWNDAQGRAPFFDTPDVFAGFDDRTAADYYPQQRLFRTGLELHPQYVLENGVDFAHFKFVHGTPIVPVFTRHDFAEPVSYVDFTITFEGDDGQKIEDVNSGVEAINGGLGIAVTKSWGMIDNRTISAITPVDDRTSDVRFMVYIGRSPSGDSERAAARAADFGREVIRQFEQDIHIWSHQRYSDPPALATAEYEGFTAIRQWAKQFYPDGIGGSAAEVAERRAQKGFTA
;
A
#
# COMPACT_ATOMS: atom_id res chain seq x y z
N MET A 1 3.00 19.80 -8.66
CA MET A 1 4.16 19.93 -7.75
C MET A 1 5.43 19.39 -8.39
N ALA A 2 6.59 19.61 -7.75
CA ALA A 2 7.86 19.05 -8.18
C ALA A 2 7.79 17.52 -8.15
N LYS A 3 8.19 16.87 -9.26
CA LYS A 3 8.24 15.41 -9.36
C LYS A 3 9.13 14.86 -8.23
N PRO A 4 8.71 13.80 -7.51
CA PRO A 4 9.58 13.14 -6.53
C PRO A 4 10.93 12.79 -7.19
N PRO A 5 12.06 13.10 -6.56
CA PRO A 5 13.36 12.68 -7.08
C PRO A 5 13.52 11.15 -7.00
N LEU A 6 12.85 10.53 -6.03
CA LEU A 6 12.79 9.08 -5.82
C LEU A 6 12.07 8.37 -6.97
N SER A 7 12.44 7.13 -7.24
CA SER A 7 11.80 6.31 -8.26
C SER A 7 10.39 5.89 -7.83
N MET A 8 9.38 6.19 -8.66
CA MET A 8 7.99 5.72 -8.50
C MET A 8 7.80 4.24 -8.90
N ASN A 9 8.89 3.47 -8.95
CA ASN A 9 8.87 2.03 -9.22
C ASN A 9 9.63 1.23 -8.14
N PRO A 10 9.27 1.39 -6.84
CA PRO A 10 9.88 0.64 -5.75
C PRO A 10 9.50 -0.84 -5.79
N THR A 11 10.40 -1.70 -5.31
CA THR A 11 10.18 -3.12 -5.10
C THR A 11 9.35 -3.36 -3.84
N GLY A 12 8.32 -4.18 -3.94
CA GLY A 12 7.50 -4.58 -2.79
C GLY A 12 6.09 -5.00 -3.16
N TRP A 13 5.26 -5.20 -2.12
CA TRP A 13 3.83 -5.43 -2.26
C TRP A 13 3.05 -4.13 -2.26
N PHE A 14 2.07 -4.02 -3.16
CA PHE A 14 1.25 -2.82 -3.32
C PHE A 14 -0.21 -3.18 -3.53
N GLN A 15 -1.11 -2.50 -2.81
CA GLN A 15 -2.54 -2.72 -2.95
C GLN A 15 -3.05 -2.10 -4.25
N VAL A 16 -3.72 -2.89 -5.08
CA VAL A 16 -4.23 -2.45 -6.39
C VAL A 16 -5.75 -2.43 -6.48
N ALA A 17 -6.43 -3.14 -5.60
CA ALA A 17 -7.88 -3.20 -5.47
C ALA A 17 -8.28 -3.72 -4.09
N TRP A 18 -9.54 -3.56 -3.71
CA TRP A 18 -10.20 -4.39 -2.72
C TRP A 18 -10.71 -5.68 -3.37
N SER A 19 -10.77 -6.74 -2.57
CA SER A 19 -11.19 -8.08 -3.02
C SER A 19 -12.57 -8.09 -3.68
N ASP A 20 -13.49 -7.27 -3.17
CA ASP A 20 -14.88 -7.19 -3.62
C ASP A 20 -15.08 -6.34 -4.89
N GLU A 21 -14.04 -5.66 -5.38
CA GLU A 21 -14.08 -4.95 -6.68
C GLU A 21 -13.93 -5.90 -7.88
N ILE A 22 -13.59 -7.17 -7.62
CA ILE A 22 -13.29 -8.17 -8.65
C ILE A 22 -14.04 -9.46 -8.29
N GLY A 23 -15.29 -9.55 -8.72
CA GLY A 23 -16.13 -10.73 -8.57
C GLY A 23 -15.72 -11.89 -9.47
N ILE A 24 -16.30 -13.07 -9.23
CA ILE A 24 -16.10 -14.25 -10.07
C ILE A 24 -16.59 -13.95 -11.49
N GLY A 25 -15.73 -14.19 -12.49
CA GLY A 25 -16.01 -13.91 -13.89
C GLY A 25 -15.69 -12.48 -14.34
N ASP A 26 -15.33 -11.59 -13.41
CA ASP A 26 -15.04 -10.20 -13.74
C ASP A 26 -13.68 -10.04 -14.41
N VAL A 27 -13.59 -8.99 -15.23
CA VAL A 27 -12.34 -8.46 -15.78
C VAL A 27 -12.27 -6.99 -15.39
N HIS A 28 -11.38 -6.67 -14.47
CA HIS A 28 -11.20 -5.35 -13.89
C HIS A 28 -9.96 -4.65 -14.46
N THR A 29 -10.13 -3.44 -14.99
CA THR A 29 -9.06 -2.62 -15.55
C THR A 29 -8.35 -1.81 -14.47
N MET A 30 -7.02 -1.76 -14.51
CA MET A 30 -6.27 -0.92 -13.59
C MET A 30 -4.95 -0.44 -14.23
N LYS A 31 -4.37 0.63 -13.68
CA LYS A 31 -3.09 1.16 -14.14
C LYS A 31 -2.19 1.47 -12.96
N TYR A 32 -1.04 0.82 -12.90
CA TYR A 32 -0.03 1.04 -11.86
C TYR A 32 1.38 0.93 -12.41
N PHE A 33 2.33 1.62 -11.80
CA PHE A 33 3.74 1.67 -12.23
C PHE A 33 3.91 2.05 -13.71
N GLY A 34 3.01 2.87 -14.25
CA GLY A 34 2.97 3.27 -15.66
C GLY A 34 2.52 2.17 -16.62
N ARG A 35 1.93 1.07 -16.14
CA ARG A 35 1.52 -0.09 -16.95
C ARG A 35 0.01 -0.29 -16.87
N GLU A 36 -0.61 -0.53 -18.03
CA GLU A 36 -2.00 -0.99 -18.12
C GLU A 36 -2.07 -2.47 -17.72
N MET A 37 -2.94 -2.79 -16.77
CA MET A 37 -3.13 -4.12 -16.22
C MET A 37 -4.60 -4.52 -16.21
N VAL A 38 -4.85 -5.82 -16.14
CA VAL A 38 -6.16 -6.41 -15.86
C VAL A 38 -6.05 -7.37 -14.69
N ALA A 39 -6.99 -7.27 -13.74
CA ALA A 39 -7.33 -8.36 -12.85
C ALA A 39 -8.50 -9.13 -13.45
N TRP A 40 -8.48 -10.44 -13.35
CA TRP A 40 -9.66 -11.25 -13.66
C TRP A 40 -9.74 -12.40 -12.69
N ARG A 41 -10.98 -12.80 -12.38
CA ARG A 41 -11.24 -13.92 -11.48
C ARG A 41 -11.89 -15.06 -12.25
N ALA A 42 -11.22 -16.20 -12.29
CA ALA A 42 -11.73 -17.42 -12.89
C ALA A 42 -13.04 -17.86 -12.23
N GLU A 43 -13.81 -18.72 -12.90
CA GLU A 43 -15.02 -19.33 -12.33
C GLU A 43 -14.72 -20.14 -11.06
N SER A 44 -13.51 -20.69 -10.93
CA SER A 44 -13.01 -21.31 -9.68
C SER A 44 -12.78 -20.34 -8.52
N GLY A 45 -12.81 -19.02 -8.77
CA GLY A 45 -12.44 -17.98 -7.82
C GLY A 45 -10.97 -17.58 -7.85
N GLN A 46 -10.12 -18.26 -8.65
CA GLN A 46 -8.71 -17.90 -8.79
C GLN A 46 -8.55 -16.49 -9.39
N LEU A 47 -7.93 -15.59 -8.63
CA LEU A 47 -7.60 -14.24 -9.06
C LEU A 47 -6.24 -14.22 -9.78
N THR A 48 -6.17 -13.52 -10.91
CA THR A 48 -4.93 -13.29 -11.66
C THR A 48 -4.81 -11.83 -12.05
N VAL A 49 -3.62 -11.24 -11.87
CA VAL A 49 -3.28 -9.91 -12.42
C VAL A 49 -2.23 -10.07 -13.52
N MET A 50 -2.48 -9.46 -14.69
CA MET A 50 -1.57 -9.52 -15.83
C MET A 50 -1.58 -8.20 -16.62
N ASN A 51 -0.61 -8.02 -17.53
CA ASN A 51 -0.63 -6.89 -18.48
C ASN A 51 -1.93 -6.90 -19.30
N ALA A 52 -2.47 -5.72 -19.55
CA ALA A 52 -3.79 -5.60 -20.17
C ALA A 52 -3.82 -5.91 -21.67
N TYR A 53 -2.70 -5.81 -22.38
CA TYR A 53 -2.67 -5.94 -23.83
C TYR A 53 -2.39 -7.37 -24.29
N CYS A 54 -3.23 -7.87 -25.18
CA CYS A 54 -3.11 -9.19 -25.80
C CYS A 54 -1.83 -9.29 -26.66
N GLU A 55 -1.01 -10.31 -26.42
CA GLU A 55 0.24 -10.60 -27.15
C GLU A 55 0.05 -11.07 -28.60
N HIS A 56 -1.19 -11.02 -29.13
CA HIS A 56 -1.48 -11.19 -30.55
C HIS A 56 -1.28 -9.88 -31.31
N LEU A 57 -2.26 -8.96 -31.23
CA LEU A 57 -2.25 -7.66 -31.93
C LEU A 57 -2.53 -6.48 -30.99
N GLY A 58 -2.32 -6.64 -29.69
CA GLY A 58 -2.39 -5.54 -28.73
C GLY A 58 -3.80 -5.08 -28.36
N ALA A 59 -4.83 -5.90 -28.55
CA ALA A 59 -6.16 -5.58 -28.03
C ALA A 59 -6.13 -5.54 -26.49
N HIS A 60 -6.71 -4.49 -25.90
CA HIS A 60 -6.83 -4.37 -24.45
C HIS A 60 -7.89 -5.34 -23.93
N LEU A 61 -7.49 -6.30 -23.09
CA LEU A 61 -8.31 -7.39 -22.59
C LEU A 61 -9.44 -6.92 -21.68
N GLY A 62 -9.25 -5.82 -20.95
CA GLY A 62 -10.31 -5.28 -20.08
C GLY A 62 -11.46 -4.59 -20.78
N PHE A 63 -11.35 -4.28 -22.09
CA PHE A 63 -12.43 -3.66 -22.86
C PHE A 63 -13.12 -4.74 -23.70
N GLY A 64 -13.93 -5.56 -23.03
CA GLY A 64 -14.75 -6.60 -23.65
C GLY A 64 -14.18 -8.01 -23.60
N GLY A 65 -13.00 -8.23 -23.00
CA GLY A 65 -12.54 -9.57 -22.69
C GLY A 65 -13.45 -10.24 -21.67
N THR A 66 -13.48 -11.56 -21.71
CA THR A 66 -14.44 -12.35 -20.93
C THR A 66 -13.74 -13.52 -20.29
N VAL A 67 -14.05 -13.80 -19.02
CA VAL A 67 -13.63 -15.03 -18.36
C VAL A 67 -14.46 -16.20 -18.90
N CYS A 68 -13.80 -17.29 -19.27
CA CYS A 68 -14.45 -18.53 -19.72
C CYS A 68 -13.84 -19.70 -18.94
N GLY A 69 -14.46 -20.12 -17.83
CA GLY A 69 -13.85 -21.07 -16.91
C GLY A 69 -12.56 -20.53 -16.29
N GLU A 70 -11.42 -21.15 -16.64
CA GLU A 70 -10.09 -20.86 -16.08
C GLU A 70 -9.19 -20.03 -17.00
N VAL A 71 -9.78 -19.34 -17.99
CA VAL A 71 -9.04 -18.54 -18.97
C VAL A 71 -9.72 -17.20 -19.23
N LEU A 72 -8.90 -16.21 -19.59
CA LEU A 72 -9.35 -14.92 -20.10
C LEU A 72 -9.34 -14.95 -21.63
N GLN A 73 -10.52 -14.78 -22.24
CA GLN A 73 -10.70 -14.71 -23.68
C GLN A 73 -10.56 -13.26 -24.18
N CYS A 74 -9.69 -13.06 -25.17
CA CYS A 74 -9.49 -11.77 -25.82
C CYS A 74 -10.72 -11.37 -26.66
N PRO A 75 -11.19 -10.11 -26.57
CA PRO A 75 -12.38 -9.65 -27.31
C PRO A 75 -12.21 -9.62 -28.82
N PHE A 76 -10.96 -9.56 -29.31
CA PHE A 76 -10.73 -9.30 -30.74
C PHE A 76 -10.81 -10.58 -31.58
N HIS A 77 -10.08 -11.62 -31.19
CA HIS A 77 -9.95 -12.85 -31.98
C HIS A 77 -10.20 -14.11 -31.15
N GLY A 78 -10.71 -13.99 -29.93
CA GLY A 78 -11.03 -15.13 -29.06
C GLY A 78 -9.83 -15.91 -28.53
N TRP A 79 -8.59 -15.39 -28.67
CA TRP A 79 -7.41 -16.03 -28.07
C TRP A 79 -7.58 -16.12 -26.56
N GLN A 80 -7.34 -17.29 -25.98
CA GLN A 80 -7.53 -17.52 -24.56
C GLN A 80 -6.18 -17.62 -23.84
N TRP A 81 -6.10 -16.96 -22.69
CA TRP A 81 -4.91 -16.83 -21.86
C TRP A 81 -5.19 -17.39 -20.47
N ASN A 82 -4.33 -18.28 -19.98
CA ASN A 82 -4.50 -18.86 -18.64
C ASN A 82 -3.89 -17.97 -17.54
N ALA A 83 -4.02 -18.39 -16.27
CA ALA A 83 -3.49 -17.67 -15.10
C ALA A 83 -1.97 -17.44 -15.11
N GLN A 84 -1.20 -18.20 -15.90
CA GLN A 84 0.24 -17.98 -16.09
C GLN A 84 0.54 -17.10 -17.30
N GLY A 85 -0.49 -16.52 -17.93
CA GLY A 85 -0.41 -15.67 -19.11
C GLY A 85 -0.07 -16.44 -20.39
N ARG A 86 -0.10 -17.78 -20.39
CA ARG A 86 0.19 -18.58 -21.59
C ARG A 86 -1.02 -18.59 -22.51
N ASN A 87 -0.79 -18.47 -23.82
CA ASN A 87 -1.85 -18.77 -24.77
C ASN A 87 -2.15 -20.27 -24.72
N VAL A 88 -3.41 -20.61 -24.48
CA VAL A 88 -3.86 -22.00 -24.33
C VAL A 88 -4.89 -22.40 -25.39
N CYS A 89 -5.55 -21.43 -26.02
CA CYS A 89 -6.45 -21.68 -27.14
C CYS A 89 -6.38 -20.56 -28.17
N ILE A 90 -6.45 -20.94 -29.44
CA ILE A 90 -6.73 -20.07 -30.58
C ILE A 90 -7.92 -20.72 -31.30
N PRO A 91 -9.14 -20.16 -31.20
CA PRO A 91 -10.37 -20.89 -31.54
C PRO A 91 -10.46 -21.41 -32.98
N TYR A 92 -9.65 -20.89 -33.89
CA TYR A 92 -9.66 -21.17 -35.32
C TYR A 92 -8.44 -21.96 -35.80
N GLN A 93 -7.71 -22.65 -34.92
CA GLN A 93 -6.64 -23.58 -35.29
C GLN A 93 -6.40 -24.67 -34.23
N ASP A 94 -5.73 -25.77 -34.61
CA ASP A 94 -5.56 -26.95 -33.77
C ASP A 94 -4.61 -26.78 -32.57
N LYS A 95 -3.72 -25.77 -32.60
CA LYS A 95 -2.64 -25.61 -31.61
C LYS A 95 -2.57 -24.19 -31.09
N PRO A 96 -2.33 -23.97 -29.78
CA PRO A 96 -2.05 -22.64 -29.26
C PRO A 96 -0.65 -22.15 -29.66
N ASN A 97 -0.41 -20.85 -29.52
CA ASN A 97 0.90 -20.26 -29.67
C ASN A 97 1.73 -20.41 -28.38
N ARG A 98 2.58 -21.45 -28.34
CA ARG A 98 3.44 -21.74 -27.19
C ARG A 98 4.55 -20.70 -26.93
N GLY A 99 4.84 -19.84 -27.91
CA GLY A 99 5.89 -18.82 -27.81
C GLY A 99 5.41 -17.49 -27.22
N ARG A 100 4.10 -17.27 -27.13
CA ARG A 100 3.52 -16.02 -26.59
C ARG A 100 3.06 -16.20 -25.16
N ARG A 101 3.36 -15.20 -24.33
CA ARG A 101 3.00 -15.17 -22.92
C ARG A 101 2.77 -13.72 -22.47
N ILE A 102 1.59 -13.44 -21.93
CA ILE A 102 1.31 -12.17 -21.24
C ILE A 102 2.06 -12.19 -19.91
N THR A 103 2.65 -11.06 -19.55
CA THR A 103 3.30 -10.90 -18.24
C THR A 103 2.26 -10.93 -17.13
N THR A 104 2.43 -11.83 -16.17
CA THR A 104 1.59 -11.98 -14.96
C THR A 104 2.36 -11.52 -13.74
N TYR A 105 1.65 -10.98 -12.74
CA TYR A 105 2.24 -10.51 -11.49
C TYR A 105 1.94 -11.51 -10.36
N PRO A 106 2.85 -11.73 -9.39
CA PRO A 106 2.49 -12.42 -8.15
C PRO A 106 1.37 -11.64 -7.44
N VAL A 107 0.34 -12.34 -7.01
CA VAL A 107 -0.85 -11.78 -6.37
C VAL A 107 -1.03 -12.42 -4.99
N ILE A 108 -1.37 -11.60 -4.00
CA ILE A 108 -1.88 -12.06 -2.71
C ILE A 108 -3.22 -11.37 -2.44
N GLU A 109 -4.21 -12.16 -2.05
CA GLU A 109 -5.48 -11.68 -1.54
C GLU A 109 -5.47 -11.85 -0.01
N ARG A 110 -5.45 -10.74 0.74
CA ARG A 110 -5.32 -10.72 2.21
C ARG A 110 -6.01 -9.48 2.77
N ASN A 111 -6.62 -9.60 3.95
CA ASN A 111 -7.35 -8.50 4.62
C ASN A 111 -8.26 -7.73 3.64
N GLU A 112 -9.07 -8.48 2.88
CA GLU A 112 -10.06 -7.96 1.91
C GLU A 112 -9.46 -7.08 0.80
N SER A 113 -8.17 -7.28 0.52
CA SER A 113 -7.38 -6.49 -0.40
C SER A 113 -6.58 -7.37 -1.35
N VAL A 114 -6.42 -6.87 -2.58
CA VAL A 114 -5.60 -7.49 -3.63
C VAL A 114 -4.28 -6.73 -3.71
N TYR A 115 -3.20 -7.45 -3.47
CA TYR A 115 -1.84 -6.95 -3.57
C TYR A 115 -1.13 -7.57 -4.76
N ILE A 116 -0.32 -6.78 -5.46
CA ILE A 116 0.65 -7.29 -6.43
C ILE A 116 2.06 -7.06 -5.95
N TRP A 117 2.95 -7.97 -6.32
CA TRP A 117 4.37 -7.78 -6.17
C TRP A 117 4.92 -7.00 -7.36
N ASN A 118 5.49 -5.83 -7.10
CA ASN A 118 6.26 -5.08 -8.07
C ASN A 118 7.75 -5.25 -7.81
N ASP A 119 8.52 -5.51 -8.85
CA ASP A 119 9.98 -5.49 -8.82
C ASP A 119 10.50 -5.13 -10.20
N ALA A 120 11.34 -4.10 -10.30
CA ALA A 120 11.83 -3.63 -11.59
C ALA A 120 12.70 -4.66 -12.34
N GLN A 121 13.27 -5.63 -11.62
CA GLN A 121 14.11 -6.70 -12.17
C GLN A 121 13.34 -8.01 -12.35
N GLY A 122 12.03 -8.03 -12.05
CA GLY A 122 11.18 -9.22 -12.16
C GLY A 122 11.51 -10.33 -11.17
N ARG A 123 12.16 -10.02 -10.05
CA ARG A 123 12.48 -11.00 -9.00
C ARG A 123 11.19 -11.47 -8.30
N ALA A 124 11.21 -12.69 -7.81
CA ALA A 124 10.11 -13.23 -6.98
C ALA A 124 10.00 -12.46 -5.64
N PRO A 125 8.82 -12.46 -5.01
CA PRO A 125 8.65 -11.92 -3.66
C PRO A 125 9.65 -12.53 -2.68
N PHE A 126 10.29 -11.68 -1.87
CA PHE A 126 11.26 -12.10 -0.84
C PHE A 126 10.83 -11.71 0.58
N PHE A 127 9.67 -11.07 0.72
CA PHE A 127 8.95 -10.88 1.98
C PHE A 127 7.45 -11.01 1.71
N ASP A 128 6.67 -11.21 2.77
CA ASP A 128 5.20 -11.35 2.67
C ASP A 128 4.50 -10.02 2.99
N THR A 129 3.23 -9.89 2.60
CA THR A 129 2.41 -8.75 3.04
C THR A 129 2.18 -8.83 4.55
N PRO A 130 2.19 -7.73 5.30
CA PRO A 130 1.78 -7.76 6.70
C PRO A 130 0.28 -8.12 6.80
N ASP A 131 -0.10 -8.89 7.82
CA ASP A 131 -1.51 -9.18 8.13
C ASP A 131 -1.97 -8.31 9.29
N VAL A 132 -3.05 -7.56 9.10
CA VAL A 132 -3.54 -6.60 10.10
C VAL A 132 -4.07 -7.26 11.39
N PHE A 133 -4.44 -8.54 11.32
CA PHE A 133 -4.93 -9.31 12.47
C PHE A 133 -3.84 -10.24 12.99
N ALA A 134 -3.30 -11.11 12.13
CA ALA A 134 -2.30 -12.10 12.52
C ALA A 134 -0.93 -11.49 12.83
N GLY A 135 -0.62 -10.27 12.37
CA GLY A 135 0.68 -9.63 12.62
C GLY A 135 0.95 -9.25 14.08
N PHE A 136 -0.09 -9.19 14.94
CA PHE A 136 0.01 -8.75 16.33
C PHE A 136 -0.35 -9.83 17.35
N ASP A 137 -0.73 -11.03 16.89
CA ASP A 137 -0.97 -12.23 17.69
C ASP A 137 -1.92 -12.07 18.90
N ASP A 138 -2.92 -11.18 18.82
CA ASP A 138 -3.79 -10.85 19.96
C ASP A 138 -5.30 -10.94 19.68
N ARG A 139 -5.76 -10.53 18.50
CA ARG A 139 -7.19 -10.52 18.11
C ARG A 139 -7.38 -10.98 16.66
N THR A 140 -8.57 -11.45 16.35
CA THR A 140 -8.94 -11.94 15.00
C THR A 140 -9.90 -10.99 14.28
N ALA A 141 -10.20 -11.20 13.00
CA ALA A 141 -11.18 -10.35 12.29
C ALA A 141 -12.57 -10.33 12.94
N ALA A 142 -12.99 -11.44 13.61
CA ALA A 142 -14.28 -11.54 14.29
C ALA A 142 -14.42 -10.57 15.48
N ASP A 143 -13.30 -10.09 15.99
CA ASP A 143 -13.22 -9.15 17.10
C ASP A 143 -13.50 -7.69 16.70
N TYR A 144 -13.67 -7.41 15.41
CA TYR A 144 -13.84 -6.06 14.89
C TYR A 144 -15.19 -5.88 14.19
N TYR A 145 -15.65 -4.64 14.15
CA TYR A 145 -16.73 -4.24 13.25
C TYR A 145 -16.25 -4.31 11.78
N PRO A 146 -17.18 -4.42 10.81
CA PRO A 146 -16.83 -4.31 9.40
C PRO A 146 -15.99 -3.06 9.12
N GLN A 147 -15.02 -3.22 8.23
CA GLN A 147 -14.10 -2.16 7.84
C GLN A 147 -14.81 -0.94 7.28
N GLN A 148 -14.21 0.22 7.53
CA GLN A 148 -14.48 1.44 6.80
C GLN A 148 -13.29 1.74 5.90
N ARG A 149 -13.55 2.37 4.75
CA ARG A 149 -12.59 2.51 3.66
C ARG A 149 -12.47 3.96 3.19
N LEU A 150 -11.27 4.34 2.81
CA LEU A 150 -10.96 5.58 2.10
C LEU A 150 -10.18 5.21 0.84
N PHE A 151 -10.53 5.84 -0.29
CA PHE A 151 -9.77 5.75 -1.53
C PHE A 151 -9.65 7.13 -2.19
N ARG A 152 -8.42 7.47 -2.55
CA ARG A 152 -8.07 8.70 -3.27
C ARG A 152 -7.17 8.32 -4.43
N THR A 153 -7.48 8.84 -5.61
CA THR A 153 -6.76 8.48 -6.85
C THR A 153 -5.90 9.62 -7.36
N GLY A 154 -4.80 9.27 -8.01
CA GLY A 154 -3.98 10.22 -8.77
C GLY A 154 -3.38 11.37 -7.95
N LEU A 155 -3.06 11.13 -6.68
CA LEU A 155 -2.45 12.13 -5.82
C LEU A 155 -0.97 12.28 -6.13
N GLU A 156 -0.47 13.52 -6.23
CA GLU A 156 0.96 13.79 -6.39
C GLU A 156 1.71 13.57 -5.07
N LEU A 157 1.96 12.31 -4.71
CA LEU A 157 2.73 11.93 -3.52
C LEU A 157 3.53 10.65 -3.75
N HIS A 158 4.51 10.39 -2.88
CA HIS A 158 5.40 9.24 -2.94
C HIS A 158 5.17 8.31 -1.73
N PRO A 159 5.15 6.96 -1.89
CA PRO A 159 4.91 6.02 -0.78
C PRO A 159 5.84 6.21 0.43
N GLN A 160 7.12 6.49 0.19
CA GLN A 160 8.08 6.78 1.26
C GLN A 160 7.68 7.99 2.14
N TYR A 161 6.98 9.01 1.64
CA TYR A 161 6.58 10.16 2.46
C TYR A 161 5.63 9.71 3.58
N VAL A 162 4.72 8.79 3.24
CA VAL A 162 3.75 8.24 4.19
C VAL A 162 4.46 7.40 5.24
N LEU A 163 5.42 6.56 4.86
CA LEU A 163 6.16 5.77 5.85
C LEU A 163 7.09 6.61 6.72
N GLU A 164 7.63 7.72 6.21
CA GLU A 164 8.41 8.67 7.01
C GLU A 164 7.60 9.25 8.19
N ASN A 165 6.27 9.25 8.14
CA ASN A 165 5.44 9.66 9.28
C ASN A 165 5.53 8.70 10.46
N GLY A 166 5.95 7.45 10.21
CA GLY A 166 6.21 6.47 11.25
C GLY A 166 7.33 6.87 12.20
N VAL A 167 8.21 7.82 11.85
CA VAL A 167 9.27 8.32 12.75
C VAL A 167 9.13 9.82 13.08
N ASP A 168 8.07 10.46 12.59
CA ASP A 168 7.77 11.86 12.83
C ASP A 168 6.93 11.98 14.11
N PHE A 169 7.56 12.20 15.25
CA PHE A 169 6.79 12.38 16.50
C PHE A 169 6.05 13.73 16.55
N ALA A 170 6.52 14.75 15.82
CA ALA A 170 6.04 16.11 15.99
C ALA A 170 4.70 16.34 15.28
N HIS A 171 4.47 15.67 14.13
CA HIS A 171 3.23 15.83 13.37
C HIS A 171 1.99 15.48 14.19
N PHE A 172 2.06 14.53 15.13
CA PHE A 172 0.94 14.20 16.00
C PHE A 172 0.39 15.42 16.76
N LYS A 173 1.29 16.28 17.28
CA LYS A 173 0.88 17.50 17.99
C LYS A 173 0.30 18.55 17.04
N PHE A 174 0.91 18.76 15.88
CA PHE A 174 0.56 19.89 15.00
C PHE A 174 -0.53 19.58 13.97
N VAL A 175 -0.61 18.34 13.47
CA VAL A 175 -1.58 17.90 12.47
C VAL A 175 -2.82 17.32 13.15
N HIS A 176 -2.61 16.42 14.12
CA HIS A 176 -3.70 15.73 14.80
C HIS A 176 -4.12 16.37 16.13
N GLY A 177 -3.38 17.36 16.62
CA GLY A 177 -3.73 18.11 17.83
C GLY A 177 -3.54 17.31 19.12
N THR A 178 -2.62 16.33 19.17
CA THR A 178 -2.35 15.60 20.41
C THR A 178 -1.75 16.54 21.48
N PRO A 179 -2.13 16.41 22.76
CA PRO A 179 -1.63 17.29 23.82
C PRO A 179 -0.12 17.14 24.02
N ILE A 180 0.38 15.92 23.88
CA ILE A 180 1.79 15.57 24.03
C ILE A 180 2.36 14.96 22.75
N VAL A 181 3.68 15.05 22.65
CA VAL A 181 4.46 14.38 21.60
C VAL A 181 4.66 12.91 22.00
N PRO A 182 4.34 11.94 21.12
CA PRO A 182 4.60 10.52 21.33
C PRO A 182 6.06 10.20 21.68
N VAL A 183 6.26 9.14 22.47
CA VAL A 183 7.57 8.51 22.65
C VAL A 183 7.58 7.20 21.89
N PHE A 184 8.54 7.08 20.98
CA PHE A 184 8.81 5.83 20.27
C PHE A 184 9.46 4.82 21.20
N THR A 185 8.89 3.62 21.24
CA THR A 185 9.34 2.50 22.09
C THR A 185 10.06 1.42 21.29
N ARG A 186 9.86 1.38 19.95
CA ARG A 186 10.59 0.49 19.04
C ARG A 186 10.83 1.18 17.69
N HIS A 187 12.05 1.05 17.19
CA HIS A 187 12.41 1.28 15.79
C HIS A 187 13.24 0.09 15.30
N ASP A 188 12.72 -0.69 14.37
CA ASP A 188 13.40 -1.84 13.80
C ASP A 188 13.35 -1.76 12.27
N PHE A 189 14.49 -1.42 11.68
CA PHE A 189 14.68 -1.19 10.25
C PHE A 189 15.77 -2.11 9.66
N ALA A 190 15.86 -3.35 10.15
CA ALA A 190 16.88 -4.30 9.71
C ALA A 190 16.48 -5.10 8.45
N GLU A 191 15.22 -5.48 8.36
CA GLU A 191 14.69 -6.40 7.33
C GLU A 191 13.68 -5.68 6.42
N PRO A 192 13.26 -6.30 5.29
CA PRO A 192 12.23 -5.72 4.41
C PRO A 192 10.89 -5.43 5.10
N VAL A 193 10.62 -6.13 6.21
CA VAL A 193 9.53 -5.82 7.13
C VAL A 193 10.12 -5.06 8.32
N SER A 194 9.63 -3.85 8.54
CA SER A 194 10.07 -2.98 9.65
C SER A 194 8.99 -2.84 10.71
N TYR A 195 9.39 -2.48 11.92
CA TYR A 195 8.47 -2.28 13.04
C TYR A 195 8.69 -0.92 13.70
N VAL A 196 7.60 -0.25 14.02
CA VAL A 196 7.62 1.03 14.71
C VAL A 196 6.51 1.09 15.75
N ASP A 197 6.87 1.27 17.02
CA ASP A 197 5.91 1.30 18.12
C ASP A 197 6.07 2.60 18.89
N PHE A 198 4.97 3.19 19.35
CA PHE A 198 4.96 4.43 20.10
C PHE A 198 3.77 4.58 21.04
N THR A 199 3.95 5.36 22.12
CA THR A 199 2.86 5.76 23.02
C THR A 199 2.12 6.96 22.45
N ILE A 200 0.79 7.01 22.56
CA ILE A 200 -0.01 8.16 22.09
C ILE A 200 -1.18 8.44 23.03
N THR A 201 -1.57 9.70 23.23
CA THR A 201 -2.84 10.09 23.87
C THR A 201 -3.45 11.28 23.13
N PHE A 202 -4.78 11.35 23.05
CA PHE A 202 -5.55 12.52 22.59
C PHE A 202 -6.34 13.18 23.73
N GLU A 203 -6.20 12.68 24.95
CA GLU A 203 -6.79 13.26 26.17
C GLU A 203 -5.66 13.80 27.04
N GLY A 204 -5.87 14.96 27.69
CA GLY A 204 -4.86 15.60 28.55
C GLY A 204 -4.75 17.12 28.39
N ASP A 205 -3.93 17.74 29.24
CA ASP A 205 -3.45 19.12 29.11
C ASP A 205 -1.93 19.14 28.86
N ASP A 206 -1.37 20.32 28.53
CA ASP A 206 0.08 20.48 28.28
C ASP A 206 0.97 20.13 29.50
N GLY A 207 0.39 19.86 30.67
CA GLY A 207 1.08 19.47 31.90
C GLY A 207 1.15 17.96 32.16
N GLN A 208 0.48 17.13 31.35
CA GLN A 208 0.48 15.67 31.50
C GLN A 208 1.86 15.07 31.19
N LYS A 209 2.30 14.11 32.01
CA LYS A 209 3.57 13.39 31.80
C LYS A 209 3.36 12.16 30.94
N ILE A 210 4.35 11.85 30.09
CA ILE A 210 4.33 10.66 29.24
C ILE A 210 4.28 9.35 30.04
N GLU A 211 4.85 9.34 31.26
CA GLU A 211 4.87 8.20 32.18
C GLU A 211 3.46 7.75 32.59
N ASP A 212 2.46 8.62 32.47
CA ASP A 212 1.06 8.36 32.82
C ASP A 212 0.22 7.91 31.60
N VAL A 213 0.83 7.75 30.42
CA VAL A 213 0.13 7.37 29.18
C VAL A 213 0.06 5.85 29.04
N ASN A 214 -1.16 5.32 29.09
CA ASN A 214 -1.45 3.90 28.94
C ASN A 214 -2.19 3.59 27.64
N SER A 215 -1.65 4.11 26.54
CA SER A 215 -2.16 3.93 25.19
C SER A 215 -1.04 4.03 24.17
N GLY A 216 -1.17 3.34 23.05
CA GLY A 216 -0.09 3.23 22.09
C GLY A 216 -0.53 2.68 20.75
N VAL A 217 0.42 2.72 19.81
CA VAL A 217 0.32 2.17 18.47
C VAL A 217 1.50 1.24 18.24
N GLU A 218 1.22 0.07 17.68
CA GLU A 218 2.21 -0.85 17.13
C GLU A 218 2.03 -0.87 15.61
N ALA A 219 3.12 -0.75 14.85
CA ALA A 219 3.09 -0.71 13.40
C ALA A 219 4.03 -1.73 12.76
N ILE A 220 3.55 -2.37 11.70
CA ILE A 220 4.31 -3.31 10.87
C ILE A 220 4.26 -2.79 9.42
N ASN A 221 5.41 -2.46 8.86
CA ASN A 221 5.51 -1.97 7.48
C ASN A 221 6.08 -3.06 6.57
N GLY A 222 5.36 -3.41 5.51
CA GLY A 222 5.78 -4.35 4.48
C GLY A 222 6.40 -3.63 3.28
N GLY A 223 7.71 -3.38 3.33
CA GLY A 223 8.38 -2.52 2.37
C GLY A 223 7.77 -1.12 2.29
N LEU A 224 7.81 -0.48 1.11
CA LEU A 224 7.31 0.89 0.95
C LEU A 224 5.79 1.01 0.72
N GLY A 225 5.11 -0.09 0.40
CA GLY A 225 3.75 -0.04 -0.15
C GLY A 225 2.63 -0.23 0.87
N ILE A 226 2.92 -0.78 2.05
CA ILE A 226 1.90 -1.21 3.02
C ILE A 226 2.39 -0.94 4.45
N ALA A 227 1.54 -0.32 5.26
CA ALA A 227 1.67 -0.34 6.72
C ALA A 227 0.38 -0.85 7.35
N VAL A 228 0.51 -1.72 8.36
CA VAL A 228 -0.62 -2.11 9.23
C VAL A 228 -0.34 -1.63 10.64
N THR A 229 -1.36 -1.12 11.31
CA THR A 229 -1.23 -0.65 12.68
C THR A 229 -2.28 -1.23 13.60
N LYS A 230 -1.91 -1.34 14.87
CA LYS A 230 -2.78 -1.65 16.01
C LYS A 230 -2.71 -0.47 16.97
N SER A 231 -3.86 0.10 17.31
CA SER A 231 -3.97 1.12 18.36
C SER A 231 -4.70 0.54 19.57
N TRP A 232 -4.26 0.88 20.78
CA TRP A 232 -4.86 0.40 22.03
C TRP A 232 -4.88 1.49 23.12
N GLY A 233 -5.64 1.25 24.19
CA GLY A 233 -5.80 2.15 25.34
C GLY A 233 -6.76 3.32 25.12
N MET A 234 -6.98 3.72 23.87
CA MET A 234 -7.95 4.77 23.49
C MET A 234 -9.13 4.19 22.71
N ILE A 235 -9.05 4.25 21.38
CA ILE A 235 -9.95 3.56 20.47
C ILE A 235 -9.19 2.34 19.98
N ASP A 236 -9.60 1.16 20.45
CA ASP A 236 -9.06 -0.09 19.92
C ASP A 236 -9.40 -0.18 18.43
N ASN A 237 -8.39 -0.15 17.59
CA ASN A 237 -8.56 -0.19 16.14
C ASN A 237 -7.36 -0.82 15.44
N ARG A 238 -7.62 -1.30 14.23
CA ARG A 238 -6.61 -1.71 13.28
C ARG A 238 -6.71 -0.85 12.03
N THR A 239 -5.57 -0.51 11.45
CA THR A 239 -5.56 0.20 10.17
C THR A 239 -4.65 -0.46 9.16
N ILE A 240 -4.98 -0.30 7.87
CA ILE A 240 -4.12 -0.65 6.75
C ILE A 240 -3.99 0.61 5.90
N SER A 241 -2.78 1.12 5.70
CA SER A 241 -2.49 2.17 4.74
C SER A 241 -1.68 1.58 3.58
N ALA A 242 -2.10 1.88 2.36
CA ALA A 242 -1.44 1.41 1.15
C ALA A 242 -1.35 2.52 0.10
N ILE A 243 -0.14 2.72 -0.40
CA ILE A 243 0.18 3.78 -1.35
C ILE A 243 0.84 3.16 -2.57
N THR A 244 0.14 3.21 -3.69
CA THR A 244 0.53 2.50 -4.90
C THR A 244 0.80 3.49 -6.02
N PRO A 245 2.05 3.58 -6.51
CA PRO A 245 2.39 4.39 -7.68
C PRO A 245 1.53 4.04 -8.90
N VAL A 246 0.87 5.03 -9.47
CA VAL A 246 0.08 4.92 -10.70
C VAL A 246 1.00 5.13 -11.90
N ASP A 247 1.79 6.20 -11.85
CA ASP A 247 2.75 6.60 -12.88
C ASP A 247 4.00 7.24 -12.26
N ASP A 248 4.75 8.02 -13.04
CA ASP A 248 5.99 8.65 -12.59
C ASP A 248 5.78 9.91 -11.73
N ARG A 249 4.53 10.28 -11.42
CA ARG A 249 4.17 11.48 -10.67
C ARG A 249 3.14 11.25 -9.59
N THR A 250 2.26 10.28 -9.77
CA THR A 250 1.06 10.11 -8.94
C THR A 250 0.98 8.73 -8.31
N SER A 251 0.32 8.69 -7.16
CA SER A 251 -0.01 7.47 -6.43
C SER A 251 -1.48 7.48 -6.06
N ASP A 252 -2.04 6.28 -5.99
CA ASP A 252 -3.33 6.03 -5.37
C ASP A 252 -3.11 5.72 -3.88
N VAL A 253 -4.01 6.20 -3.04
CA VAL A 253 -4.01 5.95 -1.59
C VAL A 253 -5.26 5.17 -1.21
N ARG A 254 -5.06 3.99 -0.63
CA ARG A 254 -6.10 3.19 0.01
C ARG A 254 -5.84 3.15 1.50
N PHE A 255 -6.91 3.30 2.27
CA PHE A 255 -6.85 3.17 3.72
C PHE A 255 -8.07 2.43 4.22
N MET A 256 -7.85 1.54 5.19
CA MET A 256 -8.90 0.79 5.87
C MET A 256 -8.75 0.91 7.36
N VAL A 257 -9.87 0.98 8.07
CA VAL A 257 -9.92 0.96 9.53
C VAL A 257 -10.95 -0.05 10.01
N TYR A 258 -10.56 -0.85 10.99
CA TYR A 258 -11.39 -1.78 11.73
C TYR A 258 -11.49 -1.28 13.17
N ILE A 259 -12.70 -1.06 13.69
CA ILE A 259 -12.91 -0.65 15.08
C ILE A 259 -13.21 -1.88 15.94
N GLY A 260 -12.50 -2.02 17.05
CA GLY A 260 -12.61 -3.16 17.96
C GLY A 260 -13.98 -3.24 18.60
N ARG A 261 -14.51 -4.46 18.73
CA ARG A 261 -15.73 -4.74 19.48
C ARG A 261 -15.41 -4.76 20.97
N SER A 262 -16.32 -4.17 21.76
CA SER A 262 -16.28 -4.29 23.22
C SER A 262 -16.67 -5.72 23.65
N PRO A 263 -16.00 -6.29 24.68
CA PRO A 263 -16.42 -7.56 25.29
C PRO A 263 -17.83 -7.53 25.88
N SER A 264 -18.36 -6.34 26.21
CA SER A 264 -19.67 -6.16 26.85
C SER A 264 -20.87 -6.37 25.91
N GLY A 265 -20.65 -6.75 24.66
CA GLY A 265 -21.69 -7.13 23.70
C GLY A 265 -21.87 -6.13 22.55
N ASP A 266 -22.51 -6.62 21.49
CA ASP A 266 -22.78 -5.89 20.26
C ASP A 266 -24.23 -5.37 20.26
N SER A 267 -24.39 -4.05 20.21
CA SER A 267 -25.70 -3.39 20.09
C SER A 267 -25.68 -2.45 18.90
N GLU A 268 -26.84 -2.12 18.32
CA GLU A 268 -26.92 -1.14 17.23
C GLU A 268 -26.28 0.19 17.60
N ARG A 269 -26.39 0.62 18.87
CA ARG A 269 -25.74 1.82 19.38
C ARG A 269 -24.21 1.69 19.42
N ALA A 270 -23.68 0.52 19.78
CA ALA A 270 -22.25 0.26 19.76
C ALA A 270 -21.71 0.25 18.33
N ALA A 271 -22.43 -0.38 17.39
CA ALA A 271 -22.10 -0.36 15.97
C ALA A 271 -22.11 1.06 15.38
N ALA A 272 -23.11 1.88 15.72
CA ALA A 272 -23.18 3.27 15.29
C ALA A 272 -21.98 4.10 15.83
N ARG A 273 -21.63 3.90 17.11
CA ARG A 273 -20.46 4.56 17.72
C ARG A 273 -19.15 4.11 17.08
N ALA A 274 -19.00 2.82 16.77
CA ALA A 274 -17.85 2.31 16.03
C ALA A 274 -17.76 2.92 14.63
N ALA A 275 -18.91 3.11 13.96
CA ALA A 275 -18.97 3.81 12.69
C ALA A 275 -18.48 5.27 12.81
N ASP A 276 -18.91 6.00 13.84
CA ASP A 276 -18.43 7.36 14.12
C ASP A 276 -16.91 7.40 14.36
N PHE A 277 -16.38 6.47 15.16
CA PHE A 277 -14.94 6.40 15.42
C PHE A 277 -14.12 6.10 14.17
N GLY A 278 -14.53 5.16 13.33
CA GLY A 278 -13.80 4.89 12.09
C GLY A 278 -13.83 6.07 11.10
N ARG A 279 -14.93 6.83 11.05
CA ARG A 279 -14.96 8.09 10.29
C ARG A 279 -13.96 9.11 10.82
N GLU A 280 -13.82 9.23 12.14
CA GLU A 280 -12.86 10.14 12.75
C GLU A 280 -11.41 9.72 12.47
N VAL A 281 -11.10 8.42 12.53
CA VAL A 281 -9.77 7.91 12.14
C VAL A 281 -9.48 8.20 10.66
N ILE A 282 -10.45 7.98 9.76
CA ILE A 282 -10.31 8.34 8.35
C ILE A 282 -10.08 9.85 8.19
N ARG A 283 -10.84 10.68 8.90
CA ARG A 283 -10.72 12.14 8.85
C ARG A 283 -9.32 12.60 9.28
N GLN A 284 -8.70 11.97 10.29
CA GLN A 284 -7.34 12.26 10.70
C GLN A 284 -6.32 11.88 9.61
N PHE A 285 -6.45 10.68 9.03
CA PHE A 285 -5.58 10.26 7.92
C PHE A 285 -5.71 11.16 6.68
N GLU A 286 -6.89 11.73 6.41
CA GLU A 286 -7.08 12.71 5.33
C GLU A 286 -6.31 14.02 5.57
N GLN A 287 -6.05 14.40 6.83
CA GLN A 287 -5.20 15.57 7.15
C GLN A 287 -3.76 15.32 6.69
N ASP A 288 -3.25 14.10 6.88
CA ASP A 288 -1.90 13.73 6.42
C ASP A 288 -1.83 13.66 4.91
N ILE A 289 -2.84 13.06 4.26
CA ILE A 289 -2.95 13.06 2.79
C ILE A 289 -2.87 14.48 2.24
N HIS A 290 -3.54 15.45 2.90
CA HIS A 290 -3.48 16.84 2.49
C HIS A 290 -2.04 17.38 2.53
N ILE A 291 -1.25 17.06 3.57
CA ILE A 291 0.15 17.48 3.67
C ILE A 291 1.00 16.78 2.60
N TRP A 292 0.94 15.45 2.51
CA TRP A 292 1.76 14.67 1.57
C TRP A 292 1.50 15.06 0.12
N SER A 293 0.24 15.36 -0.23
CA SER A 293 -0.18 15.82 -1.55
C SER A 293 0.18 17.29 -1.83
N HIS A 294 0.87 17.97 -0.90
CA HIS A 294 1.43 19.31 -1.08
C HIS A 294 2.93 19.37 -0.71
N GLN A 295 3.55 18.20 -0.44
CA GLN A 295 4.91 18.07 0.04
C GLN A 295 5.91 17.81 -1.10
N ARG A 296 7.09 18.42 -1.00
CA ARG A 296 8.27 18.07 -1.82
C ARG A 296 9.23 17.23 -1.00
N TYR A 297 9.85 16.22 -1.61
CA TYR A 297 10.99 15.54 -0.99
C TYR A 297 12.17 16.50 -0.77
N SER A 298 12.62 16.62 0.48
CA SER A 298 13.77 17.45 0.85
C SER A 298 14.94 16.57 1.23
N ASP A 299 16.09 16.77 0.57
CA ASP A 299 17.32 16.08 0.89
C ASP A 299 18.56 16.92 0.50
N PRO A 300 19.52 17.19 1.41
CA PRO A 300 19.45 16.85 2.83
C PRO A 300 18.25 17.52 3.53
N PRO A 301 17.50 16.79 4.38
CA PRO A 301 16.48 17.41 5.21
C PRO A 301 17.15 18.23 6.31
N ALA A 302 16.55 19.37 6.65
CA ALA A 302 16.96 20.15 7.82
C ALA A 302 16.27 19.56 9.06
N LEU A 303 16.90 18.58 9.69
CA LEU A 303 16.35 17.86 10.84
C LEU A 303 16.79 18.50 12.16
N ALA A 304 15.88 18.60 13.12
CA ALA A 304 16.20 18.84 14.51
C ALA A 304 16.96 17.64 15.10
N THR A 305 17.70 17.85 16.18
CA THR A 305 18.48 16.79 16.85
C THR A 305 17.63 15.57 17.19
N ALA A 306 16.39 15.77 17.66
CA ALA A 306 15.49 14.69 18.03
C ALA A 306 14.93 13.91 16.81
N GLU A 307 14.88 14.53 15.63
CA GLU A 307 14.37 13.91 14.39
C GLU A 307 15.45 13.10 13.67
N TYR A 308 16.73 13.45 13.88
CA TYR A 308 17.85 12.97 13.08
C TYR A 308 17.95 11.45 13.00
N GLU A 309 17.86 10.75 14.14
CA GLU A 309 18.05 9.30 14.21
C GLU A 309 16.97 8.54 13.43
N GLY A 310 15.69 8.84 13.69
CA GLY A 310 14.55 8.16 13.08
C GLY A 310 14.49 8.36 11.57
N PHE A 311 14.57 9.62 11.10
CA PHE A 311 14.55 9.93 9.67
C PHE A 311 15.77 9.38 8.94
N THR A 312 16.95 9.38 9.56
CA THR A 312 18.14 8.77 8.95
C THR A 312 17.95 7.26 8.81
N ALA A 313 17.50 6.57 9.86
CA ALA A 313 17.32 5.12 9.84
C ALA A 313 16.31 4.69 8.77
N ILE A 314 15.12 5.30 8.73
CA ILE A 314 14.08 4.92 7.77
C ILE A 314 14.49 5.23 6.33
N ARG A 315 15.21 6.33 6.08
CA ARG A 315 15.69 6.67 4.73
C ARG A 315 16.78 5.73 4.26
N GLN A 316 17.69 5.28 5.13
CA GLN A 316 18.67 4.25 4.78
C GLN A 316 17.99 2.91 4.51
N TRP A 317 17.03 2.52 5.33
CA TRP A 317 16.23 1.31 5.11
C TRP A 317 15.47 1.34 3.79
N ALA A 318 14.87 2.48 3.42
CA ALA A 318 14.11 2.64 2.19
C ALA A 318 14.96 2.39 0.92
N LYS A 319 16.29 2.61 0.97
CA LYS A 319 17.20 2.42 -0.18
C LYS A 319 17.11 1.03 -0.79
N GLN A 320 16.85 0.00 0.00
CA GLN A 320 16.82 -1.39 -0.46
C GLN A 320 15.68 -1.68 -1.45
N PHE A 321 14.61 -0.87 -1.45
CA PHE A 321 13.45 -1.07 -2.31
C PHE A 321 13.58 -0.35 -3.65
N TYR A 322 14.55 0.53 -3.84
CA TYR A 322 14.70 1.22 -5.11
C TYR A 322 15.58 0.41 -6.08
N PRO A 323 15.18 0.29 -7.35
CA PRO A 323 15.83 -0.62 -8.29
C PRO A 323 17.26 -0.22 -8.67
N ASP A 324 17.60 1.06 -8.51
CA ASP A 324 18.92 1.62 -8.67
C ASP A 324 19.75 1.60 -7.38
N GLY A 325 19.17 1.13 -6.27
CA GLY A 325 19.70 1.28 -4.91
C GLY A 325 19.77 2.74 -4.46
N ILE A 326 19.20 3.66 -5.25
CA ILE A 326 19.14 5.09 -4.97
C ILE A 326 17.76 5.36 -4.37
N GLY A 327 17.57 4.90 -3.13
CA GLY A 327 16.65 5.59 -2.23
C GLY A 327 17.34 6.73 -1.51
N GLY A 328 16.58 7.57 -0.83
CA GLY A 328 17.14 8.74 -0.15
C GLY A 328 17.53 9.87 -1.11
N SER A 329 18.46 10.75 -0.69
CA SER A 329 19.44 11.44 -1.52
C SER A 329 18.94 12.15 -2.78
N ALA A 330 18.24 13.29 -2.74
CA ALA A 330 18.02 14.12 -3.94
C ALA A 330 19.35 14.48 -4.66
N ALA A 331 20.45 14.63 -3.93
CA ALA A 331 21.80 14.82 -4.47
C ALA A 331 22.38 13.53 -5.07
N GLU A 332 22.23 12.37 -4.42
CA GLU A 332 22.65 11.05 -4.95
C GLU A 332 21.90 10.71 -6.25
N VAL A 333 20.61 11.07 -6.35
CA VAL A 333 19.78 10.94 -7.55
C VAL A 333 20.26 11.87 -8.66
N ALA A 334 20.54 13.14 -8.36
CA ALA A 334 20.97 14.13 -9.34
C ALA A 334 22.37 13.84 -9.89
N GLU A 335 23.32 13.49 -9.02
CA GLU A 335 24.71 13.20 -9.38
C GLU A 335 24.82 11.95 -10.26
N ARG A 336 24.02 10.91 -10.00
CA ARG A 336 24.00 9.69 -10.83
C ARG A 336 23.23 9.86 -12.15
N ARG A 337 22.22 10.72 -12.23
CA ARG A 337 21.61 11.14 -13.51
C ARG A 337 22.61 11.88 -14.40
N ALA A 338 23.43 12.75 -13.81
CA ALA A 338 24.53 13.42 -14.51
C ALA A 338 25.60 12.44 -15.01
N GLN A 339 25.93 11.38 -14.23
CA GLN A 339 26.89 10.35 -14.64
C GLN A 339 26.39 9.40 -15.74
N LYS A 340 25.06 9.20 -15.87
CA LYS A 340 24.44 8.34 -16.91
C LYS A 340 24.11 9.06 -18.22
N GLY A 341 24.44 10.35 -18.37
CA GLY A 341 24.30 11.09 -19.63
C GLY A 341 22.85 11.35 -20.09
N PHE A 342 21.86 11.19 -19.21
CA PHE A 342 20.49 11.58 -19.52
C PHE A 342 20.32 13.08 -19.26
N THR A 343 20.41 13.90 -20.31
CA THR A 343 19.89 15.27 -20.27
C THR A 343 18.36 15.23 -20.27
N ALA A 344 17.78 16.08 -19.42
CA ALA A 344 16.35 16.15 -19.07
C ALA A 344 15.38 16.24 -20.25
#